data_AF-A0A3N4VLH6-F1
#
_entry.id   AF-A0A3N4VLH6-F1
#
_cell.length_a   1.000
_cell.length_b   1.000
_cell.length_c   1.000
_cell.angle_alpha   90.00
_cell.angle_beta   90.00
_cell.angle_gamma   90.00
#
_symmetry.space_group_name_H-M   'P 1'
#
loop_
_entity.id
_entity.type
_entity.pdbx_description
1 polymer ?
#
loop_
_entity_poly.entity_id
_entity_poly.type
_entity_poly.pdbx_seq_one_letter_code
_entity_poly.pdbx_strand_id
1 'polypeptide(L)'
;MSGNLDPENPGGVYFITTLSSSRYRLDLDALVIARFPDENGEELRRDDEQQPLLARTMPVIGQPLVMMIQIRDYGILTRRTTNWLTSIEKIG
;
A
#
# COMPACT_ATOMS: atom_id res chain seq x y z
N MET A 1 -5.91 16.73 -8.13
CA MET A 1 -7.12 15.97 -8.48
C MET A 1 -7.11 14.69 -7.65
N SER A 2 -8.13 14.46 -6.82
CA SER A 2 -8.25 13.26 -5.99
C SER A 2 -8.59 12.05 -6.87
N GLY A 3 -7.58 11.23 -7.19
CA GLY A 3 -7.72 10.09 -8.08
C GLY A 3 -8.25 8.87 -7.33
N ASN A 4 -9.52 8.53 -7.56
CA ASN A 4 -9.91 7.14 -7.41
C ASN A 4 -9.24 6.34 -8.55
N LEU A 5 -8.79 5.13 -8.25
CA LEU A 5 -8.27 4.21 -9.27
C LEU A 5 -9.33 3.96 -10.34
N ASP A 6 -8.90 3.90 -11.60
CA ASP A 6 -9.75 3.43 -12.68
C ASP A 6 -10.10 1.95 -12.44
N PRO A 7 -11.38 1.60 -12.21
CA PRO A 7 -11.77 0.23 -11.93
C PRO A 7 -11.60 -0.71 -13.13
N GLU A 8 -11.56 -0.18 -14.36
CA GLU A 8 -11.38 -0.98 -15.59
C GLU A 8 -9.91 -1.26 -15.88
N ASN A 9 -9.01 -0.41 -15.39
CA ASN A 9 -7.56 -0.60 -15.49
C ASN A 9 -6.83 -0.14 -14.22
N PRO A 10 -6.93 -0.90 -13.12
CA PRO A 10 -6.29 -0.54 -11.86
C PRO A 10 -4.78 -0.80 -11.87
N GLY A 11 -4.19 -1.18 -13.01
CA GLY A 11 -2.75 -1.44 -13.14
C GLY A 11 -1.89 -0.19 -12.88
N GLY A 12 -0.60 -0.40 -12.67
CA GLY A 12 0.39 0.64 -12.41
C GLY A 12 0.85 0.72 -10.96
N VAL A 13 1.69 1.73 -10.72
CA VAL A 13 2.34 1.98 -9.44
C VAL A 13 1.74 3.21 -8.80
N TYR A 14 1.45 3.15 -7.51
CA TYR A 14 0.80 4.21 -6.77
C TYR A 14 1.55 4.50 -5.48
N PHE A 15 1.67 5.77 -5.13
CA PHE A 15 1.88 6.16 -3.74
C PHE A 15 0.52 6.33 -3.06
N ILE A 16 0.37 5.71 -1.90
CA ILE A 16 -0.76 5.94 -1.02
C ILE A 16 -0.25 6.49 0.30
N THR A 17 -0.95 7.48 0.83
CA THR A 17 -0.65 8.08 2.13
C THR A 17 -1.83 7.83 3.05
N THR A 18 -1.53 7.52 4.30
CA THR A 18 -2.54 7.25 5.31
C THR A 18 -2.65 8.39 6.32
N LEU A 19 -3.67 8.38 7.17
CA LEU A 19 -3.93 9.45 8.14
C LEU A 19 -2.78 9.65 9.14
N SER A 20 -2.01 8.60 9.42
CA SER A 20 -0.80 8.67 10.26
C SER A 20 0.45 9.06 9.46
N SER A 21 0.29 9.68 8.29
CA SER A 21 1.37 10.08 7.38
C SER A 21 2.26 8.96 6.87
N SER A 22 1.91 7.69 7.13
CA SER A 22 2.64 6.55 6.58
C SER A 22 2.41 6.49 5.07
N ARG A 23 3.50 6.40 4.32
CA ARG A 23 3.46 6.33 2.86
C ARG A 23 3.77 4.91 2.41
N TYR A 24 3.06 4.44 1.40
CA TYR A 24 3.30 3.14 0.80
C TYR A 24 3.43 3.28 -0.70
N ARG A 25 4.36 2.54 -1.31
CA ARG A 25 4.36 2.27 -2.74
C ARG A 25 3.63 0.98 -3.00
N LEU A 26 2.52 1.07 -3.71
CA LEU A 26 1.68 -0.03 -4.13
C LEU A 26 1.91 -0.28 -5.63
N ASP A 27 2.45 -1.43 -5.98
CA ASP A 27 2.66 -1.84 -7.37
C ASP A 27 1.65 -2.92 -7.71
N LEU A 28 0.60 -2.55 -8.46
CA LEU A 28 -0.51 -3.44 -8.81
C LEU A 28 -0.20 -4.31 -10.04
N ASP A 29 0.89 -4.03 -10.75
CA ASP A 29 1.38 -4.84 -11.86
C ASP A 29 2.27 -5.96 -11.34
N ALA A 30 3.17 -5.66 -10.41
CA ALA A 30 4.03 -6.65 -9.76
C ALA A 30 3.39 -7.33 -8.54
N LEU A 31 2.21 -6.86 -8.09
CA LEU A 31 1.52 -7.30 -6.87
C LEU A 31 2.44 -7.24 -5.64
N VAL A 32 3.06 -6.08 -5.42
CA VAL A 32 3.89 -5.84 -4.24
C VAL A 32 3.54 -4.53 -3.55
N ILE A 33 3.85 -4.44 -2.26
CA ILE A 33 3.75 -3.21 -1.49
C ILE A 33 5.01 -3.01 -0.65
N ALA A 34 5.47 -1.77 -0.54
CA ALA A 34 6.51 -1.36 0.40
C ALA A 34 6.02 -0.15 1.20
N ARG A 35 6.33 -0.10 2.50
CA ARG A 35 6.11 1.07 3.35
C ARG A 35 7.38 1.91 3.34
N PHE A 36 7.23 3.22 3.22
CA PHE A 36 8.30 4.17 3.45
C PHE A 36 8.08 4.82 4.83
N PRO A 37 9.14 5.07 5.60
CA PRO A 37 9.03 5.82 6.83
C PRO A 37 8.52 7.24 6.51
N ASP A 38 7.70 7.79 7.39
CA ASP A 38 7.39 9.22 7.36
C ASP A 38 8.63 10.03 7.77
N GLU A 39 8.75 11.28 7.31
CA GLU A 39 9.90 12.14 7.61
C GLU A 39 10.13 12.37 9.12
N ASN A 40 9.14 12.08 9.96
CA ASN A 40 9.16 12.30 11.42
C ASN A 40 8.97 11.05 12.27
N GLY A 41 8.76 9.87 11.69
CA GLY A 41 8.41 8.68 12.47
C GLY A 41 9.51 7.65 12.55
N GLU A 42 9.29 6.69 13.43
CA GLU A 42 10.24 5.61 13.67
C GLU A 42 10.29 4.67 12.46
N GLU A 43 11.52 4.42 11.99
CA GLU A 43 11.81 3.40 11.00
C GLU A 43 11.38 2.05 11.57
N LEU A 44 10.42 1.41 10.90
CA LEU A 44 9.98 0.08 11.28
C LEU A 44 10.89 -0.95 10.63
N ARG A 45 11.06 -2.11 11.28
CA ARG A 45 11.93 -3.23 10.85
C ARG A 45 11.80 -3.67 9.38
N ARG A 46 10.72 -3.29 8.68
CA ARG A 46 10.42 -3.72 7.31
C ARG A 46 10.03 -2.55 6.40
N ASP A 47 10.44 -1.35 6.75
CA ASP A 47 10.36 -0.25 5.82
C ASP A 47 11.28 -0.51 4.63
N ASP A 48 10.89 -0.01 3.46
CA ASP A 48 11.50 -0.23 2.15
C ASP A 48 11.52 -1.69 1.64
N GLU A 49 11.11 -2.66 2.47
CA GLU A 49 11.01 -4.07 2.08
C GLU A 49 9.74 -4.31 1.24
N GLN A 50 9.93 -4.83 0.02
CA GLN A 50 8.81 -5.24 -0.83
C GLN A 50 8.15 -6.51 -0.32
N GLN A 51 6.87 -6.41 0.04
CA GLN A 51 6.04 -7.51 0.47
C GLN A 51 5.08 -7.93 -0.65
N PRO A 52 5.01 -9.22 -0.99
CA PRO A 52 4.08 -9.71 -1.99
C PRO A 52 2.64 -9.59 -1.49
N LEU A 53 1.79 -9.04 -2.35
CA LEU A 53 0.34 -9.02 -2.23
C LEU A 53 -0.23 -10.28 -2.86
N LEU A 54 -1.20 -10.89 -2.19
CA LEU A 54 -1.84 -12.11 -2.66
C LEU A 54 -3.06 -11.87 -3.53
N ALA A 55 -3.57 -10.65 -3.51
CA ALA A 55 -4.67 -10.21 -4.34
C ALA A 55 -4.49 -8.73 -4.66
N ARG A 56 -5.05 -8.31 -5.80
CA ARG A 56 -5.21 -6.88 -6.09
C ARG A 56 -6.09 -6.25 -5.01
N THR A 57 -5.69 -5.06 -4.59
CA THR A 57 -6.46 -4.23 -3.67
C THR A 57 -6.80 -2.93 -4.36
N MET A 58 -7.95 -2.36 -4.05
CA MET A 58 -8.43 -1.12 -4.65
C MET A 58 -8.48 -0.05 -3.56
N PRO A 59 -7.37 0.69 -3.32
CA PRO A 59 -7.36 1.79 -2.37
C PRO A 59 -8.42 2.84 -2.71
N VAL A 60 -9.13 3.30 -1.68
CA VAL A 60 -10.14 4.35 -1.76
C VAL A 60 -9.83 5.39 -0.68
N ILE A 61 -9.75 6.67 -1.06
CA ILE A 61 -9.55 7.77 -0.11
C ILE A 61 -10.72 7.80 0.89
N GLY A 62 -10.41 8.00 2.17
CA GLY A 62 -11.40 7.98 3.24
C GLY A 62 -11.83 6.58 3.67
N GLN A 63 -11.15 5.52 3.21
CA GLN A 63 -11.34 4.16 3.73
C GLN A 63 -10.00 3.54 4.17
N PRO A 64 -10.02 2.60 5.12
CA PRO A 64 -8.85 1.77 5.43
C PRO A 64 -8.44 0.90 4.24
N LEU A 65 -7.16 0.85 3.92
CA LEU A 65 -6.64 -0.18 2.99
C LEU A 65 -6.52 -1.52 3.72
N VAL A 66 -7.13 -2.55 3.14
CA VAL A 66 -6.95 -3.95 3.56
C VAL A 66 -6.03 -4.65 2.57
N MET A 67 -5.03 -5.35 3.11
CA MET A 67 -4.00 -6.05 2.35
C MET A 67 -3.86 -7.47 2.85
N MET A 68 -3.77 -8.41 1.91
CA MET A 68 -3.36 -9.78 2.19
C MET A 68 -1.91 -9.92 1.73
N ILE A 69 -0.99 -9.96 2.68
CA ILE A 69 0.44 -10.09 2.40
C ILE A 69 0.93 -11.47 2.83
N GLN A 70 1.91 -12.01 2.10
CA GLN A 70 2.64 -13.20 2.52
C GLN A 70 3.97 -12.79 3.14
N ILE A 71 4.16 -13.10 4.41
CA ILE A 71 5.44 -12.86 5.08
C ILE A 71 6.40 -14.00 4.73
N ARG A 72 7.43 -13.68 3.93
CA ARG A 72 8.36 -14.64 3.32
C ARG A 72 9.01 -15.60 4.34
N ASP A 73 9.36 -15.10 5.53
CA ASP A 73 10.10 -15.88 6.54
C ASP A 73 9.37 -17.13 7.06
N TYR A 74 8.04 -17.19 6.96
CA TYR A 74 7.25 -18.28 7.55
C TYR A 74 6.12 -18.79 6.65
N GLY A 75 5.94 -18.23 5.45
CA GLY A 75 4.80 -18.53 4.59
C GLY A 75 3.44 -18.12 5.20
N ILE A 76 3.44 -17.36 6.30
CA ILE A 76 2.23 -16.98 7.03
C ILE A 76 1.46 -15.93 6.24
N LEU A 77 0.21 -16.27 5.95
CA LEU A 77 -0.79 -15.36 5.41
C LEU A 77 -1.15 -14.33 6.46
N THR A 78 -0.88 -13.05 6.19
CA THR A 78 -1.18 -11.97 7.13
C THR A 78 -2.14 -10.98 6.50
N ARG A 79 -3.28 -10.77 7.16
CA ARG A 79 -4.18 -9.65 6.85
C ARG A 79 -3.69 -8.41 7.58
N ARG A 80 -3.39 -7.35 6.85
CA ARG A 80 -3.08 -6.02 7.41
C ARG A 80 -4.14 -5.03 7.02
N THR A 81 -4.51 -4.18 7.97
CA THR A 81 -5.43 -3.07 7.75
C THR A 81 -4.71 -1.79 8.17
N THR A 82 -4.66 -0.81 7.27
CA THR A 82 -4.14 0.53 7.58
C THR A 82 -5.21 1.38 8.27
N ASN A 83 -4.88 2.59 8.70
CA ASN A 83 -5.91 3.60 8.97
C ASN A 83 -6.40 4.22 7.65
N TRP A 84 -7.26 5.24 7.73
CA TRP A 84 -7.85 5.89 6.56
C TRP A 84 -6.79 6.41 5.58
N LEU A 85 -6.98 6.10 4.30
CA LEU A 85 -6.19 6.69 3.23
C LEU A 85 -6.55 8.17 3.05
N THR A 86 -5.54 9.02 2.90
CA THR A 86 -5.67 10.47 2.71
C THR A 86 -5.24 10.91 1.30
N SER A 87 -4.32 10.20 0.66
CA SER A 87 -3.95 10.44 -0.74
C SER A 87 -3.67 9.15 -1.51
N ILE A 88 -3.91 9.21 -2.83
CA ILE A 88 -3.54 8.21 -3.81
C ILE A 88 -2.97 8.96 -5.01
N GLU A 89 -1.73 8.65 -5.39
CA GLU A 89 -0.96 9.31 -6.45
C GLU A 89 -0.39 8.25 -7.38
N LYS A 90 -0.74 8.29 -8.67
CA LYS A 90 -0.16 7.38 -9.66
C LYS A 90 1.26 7.82 -10.02
N ILE A 91 2.16 6.86 -10.16
CA ILE A 91 3.52 7.04 -10.67
C ILE A 91 3.54 6.52 -12.11
N GLY A 92 3.69 7.44 -13.08
CA GLY A 92 3.63 7.12 -14.51
C GLY A 92 2.25 7.37 -15.09
#